data_AF-A0A2P5K166-F1
#
_entry.id   AF-A0A2P5K166-F1
#
_cell.length_a   1.000
_cell.length_b   1.000
_cell.length_c   1.000
_cell.angle_alpha   90.00
_cell.angle_beta   90.00
_cell.angle_gamma   90.00
#
_symmetry.space_group_name_H-M   'P 1'
#
loop_
_entity.id
_entity.type
_entity.pdbx_description
1 polymer ?
#
loop_
_entity_poly.entity_id
_entity_poly.type
_entity_poly.pdbx_seq_one_letter_code
_entity_poly.pdbx_strand_id
1 'polypeptide(L)'
;MGKFDLFLLCQMSANTTAKIAYGIADSLLTNAVSQAAKARLPIYLYPADQYEGSISTMLPDGKELTLYMRDVDIENSNRLKWMQGVTVLKQIKEIEDVIKRHVENLN
;
A
#
# COMPACT_ATOMS: atom_id res chain seq x y z
N MET A 1 8.25 14.78 -17.80
CA MET A 1 8.79 13.72 -16.93
C MET A 1 9.62 14.39 -15.85
N GLY A 2 9.61 13.90 -14.60
CA GLY A 2 10.36 14.50 -13.48
C GLY A 2 9.62 15.57 -12.65
N LYS A 3 8.34 15.35 -12.33
CA LYS A 3 7.60 16.24 -11.38
C LYS A 3 7.52 15.69 -9.95
N PHE A 4 7.80 14.41 -9.75
CA PHE A 4 7.64 13.73 -8.48
C PHE A 4 8.86 12.85 -8.26
N ASP A 5 9.35 12.77 -7.03
CA ASP A 5 10.54 12.01 -6.69
C ASP A 5 10.22 10.60 -6.17
N LEU A 6 9.06 10.42 -5.56
CA LEU A 6 8.56 9.13 -5.08
C LEU A 6 7.03 9.08 -5.14
N PHE A 7 6.47 7.88 -5.00
CA PHE A 7 5.04 7.66 -4.85
C PHE A 7 4.76 6.91 -3.54
N LEU A 8 3.80 7.40 -2.75
CA LEU A 8 3.40 6.78 -1.49
C LEU A 8 1.88 6.63 -1.44
N LEU A 9 1.40 5.45 -1.06
CA LEU A 9 -0.02 5.19 -0.89
C LEU A 9 -0.30 4.45 0.42
N CYS A 10 -0.99 5.13 1.34
CA CYS A 10 -1.32 4.62 2.67
C CYS A 10 -2.64 5.24 3.19
N GLN A 11 -3.60 4.48 3.74
CA GLN A 11 -3.72 3.01 3.68
C GLN A 11 -4.37 2.57 2.36
N MET A 12 -4.19 1.31 1.96
CA MET A 12 -4.87 0.72 0.80
C MET A 12 -5.89 -0.34 1.25
N SER A 13 -7.08 -0.31 0.65
CA SER A 13 -8.05 -1.39 0.78
C SER A 13 -7.58 -2.67 0.09
N ALA A 14 -8.11 -3.82 0.51
CA ALA A 14 -7.92 -5.11 -0.17
C ALA A 14 -8.13 -5.04 -1.70
N ASN A 15 -9.16 -4.31 -2.17
CA ASN A 15 -9.44 -4.15 -3.60
C ASN A 15 -8.32 -3.42 -4.35
N THR A 16 -7.83 -2.31 -3.80
CA THR A 16 -6.71 -1.56 -4.40
C THR A 16 -5.44 -2.41 -4.41
N THR A 17 -5.17 -3.12 -3.31
CA THR A 17 -4.04 -4.05 -3.18
C THR A 17 -4.10 -5.15 -4.24
N ALA A 18 -5.24 -5.82 -4.40
CA ALA A 18 -5.44 -6.85 -5.42
C ALA A 18 -5.25 -6.31 -6.84
N LYS A 19 -5.84 -5.15 -7.15
CA LYS A 19 -5.68 -4.53 -8.47
C LYS A 19 -4.22 -4.25 -8.79
N ILE A 20 -3.46 -3.67 -7.86
CA ILE A 20 -2.03 -3.40 -8.06
C ILE A 20 -1.26 -4.71 -8.22
N ALA A 21 -1.51 -5.71 -7.36
CA ALA A 21 -0.83 -7.00 -7.36
C ALA A 21 -0.98 -7.76 -8.69
N TYR A 22 -2.10 -7.56 -9.38
CA TYR A 22 -2.39 -8.13 -10.70
C TYR A 22 -2.23 -7.15 -11.87
N GLY A 23 -1.71 -5.95 -11.63
CA GLY A 23 -1.43 -4.96 -12.68
C GLY A 23 -2.68 -4.31 -13.30
N ILE A 24 -3.83 -4.38 -12.64
CA ILE A 24 -5.05 -3.68 -13.04
C ILE A 24 -4.92 -2.20 -12.69
N ALA A 25 -5.07 -1.33 -13.70
CA ALA A 25 -4.84 0.11 -13.62
C ALA A 25 -6.08 0.90 -14.07
N ASP A 26 -7.25 0.61 -13.49
CA ASP A 26 -8.56 1.11 -13.91
C ASP A 26 -9.13 2.22 -13.01
N SER A 27 -8.42 2.59 -11.95
CA SER A 27 -8.78 3.67 -11.03
C SER A 27 -7.64 4.68 -10.92
N LEU A 28 -7.92 5.89 -10.42
CA LEU A 28 -6.89 6.92 -10.25
C LEU A 28 -5.67 6.40 -9.46
N LEU A 29 -5.92 5.74 -8.33
CA LEU A 29 -4.84 5.24 -7.45
C LEU A 29 -4.04 4.10 -8.11
N THR A 30 -4.73 3.14 -8.72
CA THR A 30 -4.07 1.96 -9.34
C THR A 30 -3.31 2.35 -10.61
N ASN A 31 -3.86 3.27 -11.40
CA ASN A 31 -3.18 3.82 -12.56
C ASN A 31 -1.99 4.69 -12.15
N ALA A 32 -2.08 5.48 -11.09
CA ALA A 32 -0.95 6.26 -10.57
C ALA A 32 0.23 5.36 -10.16
N VAL A 33 -0.03 4.24 -9.48
CA VAL A 33 1.01 3.24 -9.15
C VAL A 33 1.62 2.64 -10.42
N SER A 34 0.79 2.27 -11.40
CA SER A 34 1.27 1.75 -12.69
C SER A 34 2.18 2.74 -13.43
N GLN A 35 1.82 4.03 -13.44
CA GLN A 35 2.62 5.08 -14.06
C GLN A 35 3.90 5.39 -13.27
N ALA A 36 3.85 5.40 -11.94
CA ALA A 36 5.04 5.53 -11.10
C ALA A 36 6.06 4.42 -11.39
N ALA A 37 5.58 3.18 -11.56
CA ALA A 37 6.43 2.04 -11.90
C ALA A 37 7.08 2.20 -13.28
N LYS A 38 6.30 2.63 -14.29
CA LYS A 38 6.81 2.93 -15.64
C LYS A 38 7.83 4.07 -15.65
N ALA A 39 7.65 5.06 -14.77
CA ALA A 39 8.57 6.17 -14.58
C ALA A 39 9.79 5.82 -13.71
N ARG A 40 9.89 4.58 -13.20
CA ARG A 40 10.93 4.11 -12.28
C ARG A 40 11.03 4.94 -10.99
N LEU A 41 9.90 5.48 -10.52
CA LEU A 41 9.84 6.12 -9.21
C LEU A 41 9.89 5.06 -8.11
N PRO A 42 10.57 5.33 -6.98
CA PRO A 42 10.37 4.55 -5.76
C PRO A 42 8.91 4.57 -5.34
N ILE A 43 8.32 3.40 -5.08
CA ILE A 43 6.92 3.26 -4.69
C ILE A 43 6.86 2.66 -3.28
N TYR A 44 6.13 3.31 -2.38
CA TYR A 44 5.87 2.84 -1.02
C TYR A 44 4.38 2.58 -0.83
N LEU A 45 4.02 1.36 -0.44
CA LEU A 45 2.62 0.94 -0.30
C LEU A 45 2.35 0.42 1.10
N TYR A 46 1.21 0.78 1.69
CA TYR A 46 0.75 0.21 2.96
C TYR A 46 -0.64 -0.42 2.79
N PRO A 47 -0.72 -1.74 2.53
CA PRO A 47 -1.98 -2.48 2.56
C PRO A 47 -2.49 -2.61 3.99
N ALA A 48 -3.79 -2.34 4.20
CA ALA A 48 -4.41 -2.47 5.51
C ALA A 48 -4.46 -3.95 5.97
N ASP A 49 -4.72 -4.86 5.04
CA ASP A 49 -5.02 -6.28 5.31
C ASP A 49 -3.81 -7.20 5.03
N GLN A 50 -2.58 -6.77 5.39
CA GLN A 50 -1.34 -7.48 5.04
C GLN A 50 -0.86 -8.54 6.04
N TYR A 51 -1.53 -8.67 7.18
CA TYR A 51 -1.19 -9.62 8.25
C TYR A 51 -2.38 -10.48 8.64
N GLU A 52 -2.10 -11.70 9.06
CA GLU A 52 -3.08 -12.58 9.67
C GLU A 52 -3.64 -11.99 10.97
N GLY A 53 -4.90 -12.31 11.23
CA GLY A 53 -5.57 -11.96 12.47
C GLY A 53 -6.97 -11.43 12.25
N SER A 54 -7.51 -10.88 13.32
CA SER A 54 -8.81 -10.24 13.32
C SER A 54 -8.75 -8.91 14.04
N ILE A 55 -9.47 -7.92 13.50
CA ILE A 55 -9.62 -6.61 14.13
C ILE A 55 -11.04 -6.52 14.64
N SER A 56 -11.20 -6.28 15.95
CA SER A 56 -12.51 -5.99 16.53
C SER A 56 -12.73 -4.49 16.59
N THR A 57 -13.87 -4.04 16.10
CA THR A 57 -14.29 -2.64 16.15
C THR A 57 -15.71 -2.52 16.67
N MET A 58 -16.05 -1.34 17.18
CA MET A 58 -17.40 -1.04 17.67
C MET A 58 -18.17 -0.30 16.59
N LEU A 59 -19.30 -0.86 16.18
CA LEU A 59 -20.24 -0.21 15.30
C LEU A 59 -20.90 0.99 16.01
N PRO A 60 -21.45 1.96 15.25
CA PRO A 60 -22.15 3.11 15.83
C PRO A 60 -23.35 2.73 16.72
N ASP A 61 -23.93 1.54 16.52
CA ASP A 61 -25.03 1.00 17.32
C ASP A 61 -24.56 0.25 18.58
N GLY A 62 -23.26 0.26 18.87
CA GLY A 62 -22.66 -0.38 20.04
C GLY A 62 -22.43 -1.88 19.89
N LYS A 63 -22.64 -2.47 18.71
CA LYS A 63 -22.29 -3.88 18.47
C LYS A 63 -20.82 -4.03 18.13
N GLU A 64 -20.24 -5.14 18.55
CA GLU A 64 -18.90 -5.53 18.15
C GLU A 64 -18.93 -6.15 16.74
N LEU A 65 -18.05 -5.67 15.86
CA LEU A 65 -17.79 -6.23 14.55
C LEU A 65 -16.35 -6.70 14.50
N THR A 66 -16.17 -8.01 14.36
CA THR A 66 -14.86 -8.63 14.12
C THR A 66 -14.64 -8.79 12.62
N LEU A 67 -13.61 -8.15 12.11
CA LEU A 67 -13.13 -8.30 10.74
C LEU A 67 -12.00 -9.33 10.72
N TYR A 68 -12.03 -10.23 9.75
CA TYR A 68 -11.00 -11.24 9.54
C TYR A 68 -10.27 -10.97 8.23
N MET A 69 -8.95 -10.97 8.29
CA MET A 69 -8.14 -10.86 7.07
C MET A 69 -8.18 -12.21 6.35
N ARG A 70 -8.53 -12.19 5.06
CA ARG A 70 -8.65 -13.41 4.26
C ARG A 70 -7.28 -13.76 3.68
N ASP A 71 -7.07 -15.05 3.42
CA ASP A 71 -5.84 -15.56 2.80
C ASP A 71 -5.50 -14.81 1.50
N VAL A 72 -6.52 -14.50 0.68
CA VAL A 72 -6.36 -13.75 -0.57
C VAL A 72 -5.83 -12.32 -0.35
N ASP A 73 -6.20 -11.66 0.75
CA ASP A 73 -5.75 -10.30 1.05
C ASP A 73 -4.28 -10.29 1.45
N ILE A 74 -3.87 -11.30 2.22
CA ILE A 74 -2.48 -11.53 2.63
C ILE A 74 -1.62 -11.95 1.43
N GLU A 75 -2.12 -12.86 0.57
CA GLU A 75 -1.44 -13.29 -0.65
C GLU A 75 -1.20 -12.10 -1.59
N ASN A 76 -2.21 -11.27 -1.81
CA ASN A 76 -2.09 -10.06 -2.63
C ASN A 76 -1.06 -9.10 -2.07
N SER A 77 -1.06 -8.88 -0.75
CA SER A 77 -0.07 -8.04 -0.08
C SER A 77 1.35 -8.61 -0.21
N ASN A 78 1.51 -9.93 -0.13
CA ASN A 78 2.79 -10.61 -0.33
C ASN A 78 3.28 -10.52 -1.77
N ARG A 79 2.37 -10.60 -2.75
CA ARG A 79 2.70 -10.44 -4.17
C ARG A 79 3.31 -9.07 -4.48
N LEU A 80 2.81 -8.00 -3.85
CA LEU A 80 3.36 -6.65 -4.00
C LEU A 80 4.85 -6.55 -3.62
N LYS A 81 5.31 -7.35 -2.65
CA LYS A 81 6.72 -7.36 -2.21
C LYS A 81 7.70 -7.81 -3.30
N TRP A 82 7.20 -8.52 -4.31
CA TRP A 82 8.00 -9.01 -5.44
C TRP A 82 7.94 -8.09 -6.66
N MET A 83 7.16 -7.00 -6.61
CA MET A 83 7.08 -6.04 -7.70
C MET A 83 8.30 -5.10 -7.70
N GLN A 84 8.95 -4.95 -8.85
CA GLN A 84 10.12 -4.09 -8.99
C GLN A 84 9.81 -2.63 -8.63
N GLY A 85 10.66 -2.03 -7.79
CA GLY A 85 10.53 -0.63 -7.37
C GLY A 85 9.47 -0.39 -6.29
N VAL A 86 8.77 -1.44 -5.84
CA VAL A 86 7.77 -1.37 -4.77
C VAL A 86 8.38 -1.80 -3.44
N THR A 87 8.12 -1.01 -2.40
CA THR A 87 8.38 -1.34 -0.99
C THR A 87 7.06 -1.39 -0.24
N VAL A 88 6.72 -2.55 0.32
CA VAL A 88 5.54 -2.70 1.19
C VAL A 88 5.94 -2.33 2.61
N LEU A 89 5.32 -1.27 3.13
CA LEU A 89 5.50 -0.81 4.50
C LEU A 89 4.79 -1.76 5.46
N LYS A 90 5.48 -2.11 6.54
CA LYS A 90 4.99 -2.96 7.62
C LYS A 90 4.14 -2.19 8.61
N GLN A 91 4.45 -0.91 8.82
CA GLN A 91 3.77 -0.04 9.78
C GLN A 91 3.70 1.39 9.26
N ILE A 92 2.63 2.12 9.61
CA ILE A 92 2.46 3.52 9.23
C ILE A 92 3.62 4.40 9.70
N LYS A 93 4.24 4.06 10.84
CA LYS A 93 5.37 4.82 11.39
C LYS A 93 6.58 4.88 10.44
N GLU A 94 6.77 3.87 9.59
CA GLU A 94 7.86 3.83 8.60
C GLU A 94 7.73 4.92 7.53
N ILE A 95 6.55 5.55 7.36
CA ILE A 95 6.38 6.69 6.45
C ILE A 95 7.31 7.84 6.84
N GLU A 96 7.47 8.10 8.14
CA GLU A 96 8.35 9.17 8.61
C GLU A 96 9.81 8.93 8.18
N ASP A 97 10.27 7.69 8.31
CA ASP A 97 11.62 7.28 7.92
C ASP A 97 11.82 7.37 6.40
N VAL A 98 10.80 7.00 5.61
CA VAL A 98 10.81 7.13 4.15
C VAL A 98 10.96 8.59 3.74
N ILE A 99 10.17 9.49 4.34
CA ILE A 99 10.22 10.91 4.01
C ILE A 99 11.54 11.54 4.46
N LYS A 100 12.02 11.23 5.67
CA LYS A 100 13.32 11.72 6.17
C LYS A 100 14.45 11.33 5.24
N ARG A 101 14.55 10.03 4.90
CA ARG A 101 15.58 9.52 3.98
C ARG A 101 15.49 10.20 2.62
N HIS A 102 14.28 10.45 2.12
CA HIS A 102 14.10 11.15 0.86
C HIS A 102 14.65 12.58 0.91
N VAL A 103 14.28 13.34 1.94
CA VAL A 103 14.72 14.74 2.11
C VAL A 103 16.24 14.82 2.34
N GLU A 104 16.82 13.89 3.10
CA GLU A 104 18.27 13.83 3.32
C GLU A 104 19.04 13.58 2.02
N ASN A 105 18.52 12.73 1.13
CA ASN A 105 19.15 12.44 -0.17
C ASN A 105 19.00 13.55 -1.22
N LEU A 106 18.16 14.56 -0.96
CA LEU A 106 18.01 15.74 -1.82
C LEU A 106 19.03 16.85 -1.51
N ASN A 107 19.68 16.79 -0.34
CA ASN A 107 20.73 17.72 0.08
C ASN A 107 22.13 17.19 -0.28
#